data_AF-A0A427YXA5-F1
#
_entry.id   AF-A0A427YXA5-F1
#
_cell.length_a   1.000
_cell.length_b   1.000
_cell.length_c   1.000
_cell.angle_alpha   90.00
_cell.angle_beta   90.00
_cell.angle_gamma   90.00
#
_symmetry.space_group_name_H-M   'P 1'
#
loop_
_entity.id
_entity.type
_entity.pdbx_description
1 polymer ?
#
loop_
_entity_poly.entity_id
_entity_poly.type
_entity_poly.pdbx_seq_one_letter_code
_entity_poly.pdbx_strand_id
1 'polypeptide(L)'
;MSAELPTYRKTLAALPKENFLFGPSPIQFLPNLTKALGGEVKIYAKREDCNSGLAYGGTRSASIMPRYGACVGWYVLSILEYLVADAKAKGCETLVSVGGVQSNHTRAVTAVAVASGLKSVTVQEKWVPIDPPLYAETGNILLSRLMGGDVRLNQETLHIGHKAATEAAFKDVEAKGGRPYYIPAGASDHPLGGMGFVNLILEVAEQEKSLGMFFDTIVVCSVTGSSHAGTLAGAVLEGKGRKVIGIDASGKPEATKDQVARIARDTVARLDPGAKVPDEAIILDERFHAGTYGIPDEETIAAMKLAAQTDALITDPVYEGKSMAGMVQLVKEGSIKPGSNVLYLHLGGQPALNAYSSYFPKVATARPCYICRRPTQTVLATIKTEDFLYACDGHLTDSGFATLISAPAPAPTGPSAEDIKKVISDYHSREAKKAEKEKTKGADGNEKDKDEEKDKDNDKDKDKDAGKATGSPAKSPSPAIKSPVSPPASTTPSGTHRKYALHRQIWDMRRMEMRKKDHTARAKEVGKGMPQVPRGAF
;
A
#
# COMPACT_ATOMS: atom_id res chain seq x y z
N MET A 1 8.32 -50.25 8.02
CA MET A 1 6.88 -49.96 8.16
C MET A 1 6.66 -48.57 7.58
N SER A 2 5.92 -48.45 6.47
CA SER A 2 5.57 -47.12 5.94
C SER A 2 4.67 -46.44 6.95
N ALA A 3 5.13 -45.37 7.60
CA ALA A 3 4.29 -44.59 8.50
C ALA A 3 3.06 -44.13 7.72
N GLU A 4 1.88 -44.36 8.28
CA GLU A 4 0.63 -43.95 7.65
C GLU A 4 0.61 -42.42 7.51
N LEU A 5 0.19 -41.93 6.35
CA LEU A 5 0.12 -40.48 6.10
C LEU A 5 -0.82 -39.81 7.13
N PRO A 6 -0.40 -38.71 7.77
CA PRO A 6 -1.26 -37.94 8.68
C PRO A 6 -2.59 -37.53 8.03
N THR A 7 -3.65 -37.44 8.83
CA THR A 7 -5.02 -37.11 8.40
C THR A 7 -5.05 -35.88 7.48
N TYR A 8 -4.43 -34.78 7.90
CA TYR A 8 -4.42 -33.54 7.13
C TYR A 8 -3.82 -33.69 5.72
N ARG A 9 -2.80 -34.55 5.54
CA ARG A 9 -2.18 -34.80 4.22
C ARG A 9 -3.12 -35.59 3.32
N LYS A 10 -3.81 -36.59 3.87
CA LYS A 10 -4.82 -37.37 3.14
C LYS A 10 -5.99 -36.49 2.71
N THR A 11 -6.53 -35.68 3.63
CA THR A 11 -7.65 -34.77 3.36
C THR A 11 -7.27 -33.75 2.29
N LEU A 12 -6.10 -33.12 2.40
CA LEU A 12 -5.64 -32.14 1.41
C LEU A 12 -5.44 -32.78 0.03
N ALA A 13 -4.82 -33.96 -0.04
CA ALA A 13 -4.58 -34.67 -1.30
C ALA A 13 -5.88 -35.14 -2.01
N ALA A 14 -6.96 -35.31 -1.26
CA ALA A 14 -8.27 -35.69 -1.80
C ALA A 14 -9.05 -34.50 -2.39
N LEU A 15 -8.64 -33.26 -2.09
CA LEU A 15 -9.30 -32.07 -2.66
C LEU A 15 -8.95 -31.93 -4.14
N PRO A 16 -9.96 -31.72 -5.03
CA PRO A 16 -9.70 -31.51 -6.43
C PRO A 16 -8.95 -30.19 -6.62
N LYS A 17 -7.97 -30.20 -7.54
CA LYS A 17 -7.21 -29.02 -7.92
C LYS A 17 -6.87 -29.03 -9.40
N GLU A 18 -6.89 -27.85 -10.00
CA GLU A 18 -6.31 -27.61 -11.33
C GLU A 18 -4.78 -27.53 -11.24
N ASN A 19 -4.10 -27.46 -12.39
CA ASN A 19 -2.65 -27.28 -12.44
C ASN A 19 -2.31 -25.99 -13.18
N PHE A 20 -1.97 -24.93 -12.43
CA PHE A 20 -1.57 -23.63 -12.97
C PHE A 20 -0.11 -23.30 -12.69
N LEU A 21 0.56 -24.10 -11.86
CA LEU A 21 1.93 -23.89 -11.43
C LEU A 21 2.91 -24.71 -12.28
N PHE A 22 4.19 -24.31 -12.31
CA PHE A 22 5.23 -25.17 -12.90
C PHE A 22 5.55 -26.40 -12.04
N GLY A 23 5.24 -26.33 -10.75
CA GLY A 23 5.66 -27.25 -9.71
C GLY A 23 6.00 -26.47 -8.43
N PRO A 24 6.69 -27.10 -7.47
CA PRO A 24 7.11 -26.43 -6.24
C PRO A 24 7.97 -25.21 -6.54
N SER A 25 7.54 -24.02 -6.08
CA SER A 25 8.31 -22.80 -6.36
C SER A 25 9.69 -22.84 -5.67
N PRO A 26 10.74 -22.25 -6.26
CA PRO A 26 12.11 -22.43 -5.78
C PRO A 26 12.37 -21.68 -4.48
N ILE A 27 13.30 -22.22 -3.67
CA ILE A 27 13.89 -21.51 -2.52
C ILE A 27 15.24 -20.96 -2.95
N GLN A 28 15.43 -19.66 -2.80
CA GLN A 28 16.67 -18.96 -3.14
C GLN A 28 17.35 -18.45 -1.88
N PHE A 29 18.65 -18.72 -1.72
CA PHE A 29 19.46 -18.05 -0.70
C PHE A 29 19.76 -16.59 -1.11
N LEU A 30 19.66 -15.65 -0.17
CA LEU A 30 19.95 -14.22 -0.37
C LEU A 30 21.27 -13.84 0.33
N PRO A 31 22.43 -14.20 -0.26
CA PRO A 31 23.73 -14.03 0.40
C PRO A 31 24.09 -12.57 0.68
N ASN A 32 23.74 -11.65 -0.22
CA ASN A 32 24.16 -10.25 -0.08
C ASN A 32 23.30 -9.51 0.94
N LEU A 33 22.00 -9.79 1.00
CA LEU A 33 21.09 -9.29 2.03
C LEU A 33 21.47 -9.86 3.39
N THR A 34 21.75 -11.17 3.47
CA THR A 34 22.27 -11.82 4.67
C THR A 34 23.52 -11.10 5.17
N LYS A 35 24.50 -10.84 4.30
CA LYS A 35 25.72 -10.09 4.63
C LYS A 35 25.42 -8.65 5.05
N ALA A 36 24.52 -7.96 4.36
CA ALA A 36 24.13 -6.59 4.66
C ALA A 36 23.46 -6.43 6.03
N LEU A 37 22.85 -7.51 6.56
CA LEU A 37 22.22 -7.55 7.87
C LEU A 37 23.10 -8.21 8.96
N GLY A 38 24.40 -8.36 8.71
CA GLY A 38 25.38 -8.83 9.71
C GLY A 38 25.81 -10.29 9.55
N GLY A 39 25.14 -11.07 8.71
CA GLY A 39 25.57 -12.43 8.34
C GLY A 39 25.20 -13.55 9.32
N GLU A 40 24.68 -13.22 10.50
CA GLU A 40 24.36 -14.20 11.54
C GLU A 40 23.01 -14.90 11.33
N VAL A 41 22.06 -14.23 10.67
CA VAL A 41 20.76 -14.81 10.28
C VAL A 41 20.78 -15.09 8.79
N LYS A 42 20.63 -16.36 8.39
CA LYS A 42 20.64 -16.74 6.97
C LYS A 42 19.26 -16.54 6.37
N ILE A 43 19.18 -15.73 5.32
CA ILE A 43 17.91 -15.33 4.71
C ILE A 43 17.72 -16.04 3.38
N TYR A 44 16.58 -16.69 3.24
CA TYR A 44 16.13 -17.35 2.03
C TYR A 44 14.79 -16.78 1.61
N ALA A 45 14.48 -16.84 0.32
CA ALA A 45 13.18 -16.49 -0.22
C ALA A 45 12.53 -17.70 -0.93
N LYS A 46 11.32 -18.08 -0.53
CA LYS A 46 10.45 -18.97 -1.33
C LYS A 46 9.82 -18.10 -2.41
N ARG A 47 10.16 -18.38 -3.67
CA ARG A 47 9.80 -17.57 -4.83
C ARG A 47 8.40 -17.89 -5.34
N GLU A 48 7.40 -17.67 -4.49
CA GLU A 48 5.99 -17.73 -4.91
C GLU A 48 5.67 -16.67 -5.97
N ASP A 49 6.52 -15.65 -6.10
CA ASP A 49 6.59 -14.70 -7.18
C ASP A 49 7.16 -15.30 -8.51
N CYS A 50 7.36 -16.61 -8.63
CA CYS A 50 7.85 -17.26 -9.84
C CYS A 50 7.14 -18.59 -10.15
N ASN A 51 5.94 -18.82 -9.61
CA ASN A 51 5.33 -20.14 -9.50
C ASN A 51 4.62 -20.71 -10.76
N SER A 52 4.33 -19.92 -11.80
CA SER A 52 3.27 -20.22 -12.77
C SER A 52 3.44 -19.99 -14.29
N GLY A 53 3.54 -18.82 -14.92
CA GLY A 53 3.24 -18.72 -16.39
C GLY A 53 2.17 -17.69 -16.69
N LEU A 54 1.14 -17.68 -15.85
CA LEU A 54 -0.07 -16.94 -16.09
C LEU A 54 0.06 -15.49 -15.61
N ALA A 55 0.22 -14.56 -16.57
CA ALA A 55 0.17 -13.11 -16.37
C ALA A 55 1.04 -12.60 -15.22
N TYR A 56 2.35 -12.83 -15.32
CA TYR A 56 3.28 -12.66 -14.21
C TYR A 56 2.83 -13.57 -13.07
N GLY A 57 2.83 -14.85 -13.41
CA GLY A 57 2.87 -15.97 -12.51
C GLY A 57 4.23 -16.67 -12.61
N GLY A 58 5.02 -16.57 -13.70
CA GLY A 58 6.35 -17.22 -13.92
C GLY A 58 6.55 -17.65 -15.40
N THR A 59 7.59 -18.39 -15.85
CA THR A 59 7.78 -18.84 -17.27
C THR A 59 8.04 -20.36 -17.46
N ARG A 60 7.45 -20.99 -18.50
CA ARG A 60 7.78 -22.38 -18.89
C ARG A 60 9.06 -22.35 -19.72
N SER A 61 10.16 -22.85 -19.16
CA SER A 61 11.28 -23.39 -19.93
C SER A 61 11.83 -24.62 -19.22
N ALA A 62 11.16 -25.76 -19.41
CA ALA A 62 11.81 -27.04 -19.26
C ALA A 62 12.86 -27.16 -20.39
N SER A 63 14.11 -26.73 -20.13
CA SER A 63 15.36 -27.29 -20.69
C SER A 63 16.63 -26.44 -20.46
N ILE A 64 16.57 -25.19 -20.00
CA ILE A 64 17.79 -24.38 -19.79
C ILE A 64 17.62 -23.52 -18.53
N MET A 65 18.43 -23.73 -17.50
CA MET A 65 18.66 -22.75 -16.43
C MET A 65 19.23 -21.47 -17.05
N PRO A 66 18.57 -20.31 -16.99
CA PRO A 66 19.26 -19.04 -17.18
C PRO A 66 19.65 -18.52 -15.80
N ARG A 67 20.96 -18.40 -15.56
CA ARG A 67 21.54 -17.78 -14.35
C ARG A 67 21.16 -16.30 -14.13
N TYR A 68 20.44 -15.65 -15.04
CA TYR A 68 20.02 -14.25 -14.89
C TYR A 68 18.72 -14.01 -15.65
N GLY A 69 17.63 -13.72 -14.93
CA GLY A 69 16.34 -13.37 -15.51
C GLY A 69 15.32 -13.06 -14.42
N ALA A 70 15.03 -11.79 -14.21
CA ALA A 70 14.03 -11.34 -13.24
C ALA A 70 12.66 -11.93 -13.60
N CYS A 71 12.07 -12.68 -12.66
CA CYS A 71 10.75 -13.30 -12.76
C CYS A 71 9.88 -12.72 -11.63
N VAL A 72 8.59 -12.54 -11.91
CA VAL A 72 7.63 -11.74 -11.12
C VAL A 72 6.26 -12.44 -11.21
N GLY A 73 5.61 -12.81 -10.09
CA GLY A 73 4.31 -13.48 -10.14
C GLY A 73 3.83 -14.56 -9.18
N TRP A 74 2.55 -14.54 -8.81
CA TRP A 74 2.04 -14.48 -7.43
C TRP A 74 1.36 -15.75 -6.83
N TYR A 75 1.23 -15.77 -5.48
CA TYR A 75 0.68 -16.86 -4.66
C TYR A 75 -0.81 -17.22 -4.80
N VAL A 76 -1.66 -16.29 -5.26
CA VAL A 76 -3.12 -16.53 -5.37
C VAL A 76 -3.39 -17.71 -6.32
N LEU A 77 -2.48 -18.02 -7.24
CA LEU A 77 -2.62 -19.14 -8.15
C LEU A 77 -2.72 -20.48 -7.41
N SER A 78 -1.94 -20.69 -6.34
CA SER A 78 -2.00 -21.90 -5.51
C SER A 78 -3.34 -22.07 -4.78
N ILE A 79 -4.03 -20.95 -4.48
CA ILE A 79 -5.41 -20.99 -3.94
C ILE A 79 -6.40 -21.23 -5.09
N LEU A 80 -6.20 -20.56 -6.23
CA LEU A 80 -7.09 -20.65 -7.39
C LEU A 80 -7.10 -22.04 -8.03
N GLU A 81 -6.05 -22.85 -7.90
CA GLU A 81 -6.09 -24.27 -8.31
C GLU A 81 -7.28 -25.02 -7.69
N TYR A 82 -7.56 -24.80 -6.41
CA TYR A 82 -8.71 -25.41 -5.70
C TYR A 82 -10.04 -24.74 -6.06
N LEU A 83 -10.06 -23.40 -6.14
CA LEU A 83 -11.30 -22.66 -6.41
C LEU A 83 -11.80 -22.85 -7.85
N VAL A 84 -10.91 -22.93 -8.84
CA VAL A 84 -11.31 -23.18 -10.22
C VAL A 84 -11.79 -24.62 -10.40
N ALA A 85 -11.16 -25.59 -9.72
CA ALA A 85 -11.64 -26.97 -9.72
C ALA A 85 -13.07 -27.05 -9.13
N ASP A 86 -13.34 -26.35 -8.02
CA ASP A 86 -14.66 -26.27 -7.42
C ASP A 86 -15.67 -25.54 -8.33
N ALA A 87 -15.26 -24.45 -8.99
CA ALA A 87 -16.09 -23.73 -9.95
C ALA A 87 -16.51 -24.61 -11.14
N LYS A 88 -15.56 -25.37 -11.71
CA LYS A 88 -15.84 -26.31 -12.80
C LYS A 88 -16.74 -27.46 -12.33
N ALA A 89 -16.50 -28.00 -11.14
CA ALA A 89 -17.34 -29.06 -10.57
C ALA A 89 -18.80 -28.61 -10.37
N LYS A 90 -19.01 -27.33 -10.06
CA LYS A 90 -20.34 -26.69 -9.96
C LYS A 90 -20.93 -26.27 -11.31
N GLY A 91 -20.19 -26.47 -12.42
CA GLY A 91 -20.61 -26.07 -13.76
C GLY A 91 -20.69 -24.56 -13.97
N CYS A 92 -19.91 -23.78 -13.23
CA CYS A 92 -19.80 -22.33 -13.41
C CYS A 92 -18.95 -22.01 -14.65
N GLU A 93 -19.32 -20.95 -15.37
CA GLU A 93 -18.64 -20.50 -16.60
C GLU A 93 -17.95 -19.15 -16.48
N THR A 94 -18.24 -18.40 -15.40
CA THR A 94 -17.70 -17.04 -15.20
C THR A 94 -17.15 -16.90 -13.78
N LEU A 95 -15.91 -16.48 -13.62
CA LEU A 95 -15.35 -16.11 -12.32
C LEU A 95 -15.65 -14.64 -12.02
N VAL A 96 -16.26 -14.36 -10.87
CA VAL A 96 -16.59 -13.00 -10.42
C VAL A 96 -15.76 -12.66 -9.19
N SER A 97 -15.01 -11.56 -9.21
CA SER A 97 -14.15 -11.19 -8.10
C SER A 97 -13.99 -9.67 -7.92
N VAL A 98 -13.31 -9.27 -6.86
CA VAL A 98 -13.15 -7.88 -6.43
C VAL A 98 -11.74 -7.58 -5.94
N GLY A 99 -11.28 -6.35 -6.14
CA GLY A 99 -10.00 -5.87 -5.64
C GLY A 99 -9.82 -4.36 -5.80
N GLY A 100 -8.74 -3.81 -5.26
CA GLY A 100 -8.32 -2.45 -5.60
C GLY A 100 -7.93 -2.32 -7.08
N VAL A 101 -7.78 -1.10 -7.59
CA VAL A 101 -7.33 -0.82 -8.97
C VAL A 101 -6.05 -1.57 -9.35
N GLN A 102 -5.04 -1.61 -8.47
CA GLN A 102 -3.80 -2.37 -8.73
C GLN A 102 -3.83 -3.79 -8.15
N SER A 103 -5.01 -4.39 -8.02
CA SER A 103 -5.16 -5.70 -7.40
C SER A 103 -4.42 -6.80 -8.14
N ASN A 104 -3.44 -7.40 -7.45
CA ASN A 104 -2.78 -8.62 -7.88
C ASN A 104 -3.77 -9.78 -8.04
N HIS A 105 -4.82 -9.80 -7.22
CA HIS A 105 -5.82 -10.86 -7.15
C HIS A 105 -6.74 -10.87 -8.38
N THR A 106 -7.31 -9.73 -8.78
CA THR A 106 -8.21 -9.67 -9.95
C THR A 106 -7.48 -10.02 -11.24
N ARG A 107 -6.22 -9.59 -11.36
CA ARG A 107 -5.32 -9.98 -12.46
C ARG A 107 -5.07 -11.49 -12.48
N ALA A 108 -4.87 -12.13 -11.32
CA ALA A 108 -4.71 -13.59 -11.24
C ALA A 108 -6.02 -14.36 -11.55
N VAL A 109 -7.17 -13.89 -11.04
CA VAL A 109 -8.50 -14.46 -11.35
C VAL A 109 -8.77 -14.40 -12.85
N THR A 110 -8.47 -13.27 -13.48
CA THR A 110 -8.61 -13.11 -14.94
C THR A 110 -7.71 -14.10 -15.69
N ALA A 111 -6.46 -14.25 -15.25
CA ALA A 111 -5.51 -15.15 -15.91
C ALA A 111 -5.93 -16.63 -15.83
N VAL A 112 -6.38 -17.10 -14.66
CA VAL A 112 -6.85 -18.50 -14.52
C VAL A 112 -8.17 -18.75 -15.23
N ALA A 113 -9.03 -17.72 -15.33
CA ALA A 113 -10.27 -17.82 -16.11
C ALA A 113 -9.93 -18.09 -17.57
N VAL A 114 -9.08 -17.25 -18.18
CA VAL A 114 -8.61 -17.40 -19.56
C VAL A 114 -7.93 -18.77 -19.76
N ALA A 115 -7.01 -19.16 -18.87
CA ALA A 115 -6.32 -20.44 -18.96
C ALA A 115 -7.27 -21.66 -18.86
N SER A 116 -8.42 -21.49 -18.22
CA SER A 116 -9.42 -22.54 -18.01
C SER A 116 -10.59 -22.50 -19.00
N GLY A 117 -10.57 -21.58 -19.97
CA GLY A 117 -11.69 -21.34 -20.89
C GLY A 117 -12.94 -20.75 -20.22
N LEU A 118 -12.80 -20.16 -19.03
CA LEU A 118 -13.86 -19.46 -18.31
C LEU A 118 -13.82 -17.96 -18.63
N LYS A 119 -14.95 -17.28 -18.43
CA LYS A 119 -15.01 -15.81 -18.46
C LYS A 119 -14.58 -15.24 -17.10
N SER A 120 -14.22 -13.97 -17.05
CA SER A 120 -13.97 -13.26 -15.79
C SER A 120 -14.63 -11.89 -15.76
N VAL A 121 -15.29 -11.58 -14.64
CA VAL A 121 -15.79 -10.24 -14.32
C VAL A 121 -15.12 -9.79 -13.03
N THR A 122 -14.41 -8.66 -13.07
CA THR A 122 -13.72 -8.12 -11.88
C THR A 122 -14.16 -6.71 -11.58
N VAL A 123 -14.56 -6.46 -10.33
CA VAL A 123 -14.85 -5.13 -9.82
C VAL A 123 -13.58 -4.55 -9.19
N GLN A 124 -13.12 -3.41 -9.71
CA GLN A 124 -11.88 -2.77 -9.31
C GLN A 124 -12.14 -1.40 -8.70
N GLU A 125 -11.86 -1.29 -7.40
CA GLU A 125 -12.26 -0.18 -6.54
C GLU A 125 -11.08 0.71 -6.12
N LYS A 126 -11.35 1.98 -5.81
CA LYS A 126 -10.32 2.93 -5.35
C LYS A 126 -10.06 2.75 -3.86
N TRP A 127 -9.35 1.68 -3.52
CA TRP A 127 -8.98 1.36 -2.13
C TRP A 127 -7.84 2.20 -1.57
N VAL A 128 -7.00 2.75 -2.44
CA VAL A 128 -5.84 3.55 -2.04
C VAL A 128 -6.16 5.03 -2.28
N PRO A 129 -6.01 5.91 -1.28
CA PRO A 129 -6.37 7.32 -1.41
C PRO A 129 -5.28 8.13 -2.13
N ILE A 130 -4.90 7.71 -3.34
CA ILE A 130 -3.90 8.34 -4.19
C ILE A 130 -4.36 8.39 -5.65
N ASP A 131 -3.81 9.33 -6.43
CA ASP A 131 -3.94 9.40 -7.90
C ASP A 131 -2.57 9.62 -8.56
N PRO A 132 -1.62 8.67 -8.46
CA PRO A 132 -0.41 8.75 -9.22
C PRO A 132 -0.73 8.65 -10.73
N PRO A 133 0.10 9.22 -11.62
CA PRO A 133 -0.14 9.16 -13.05
C PRO A 133 -0.37 7.72 -13.52
N LEU A 134 -1.39 7.52 -14.36
CA LEU A 134 -1.70 6.23 -14.99
C LEU A 134 -2.05 5.10 -14.01
N TYR A 135 -2.49 5.41 -12.77
CA TYR A 135 -2.82 4.39 -11.76
C TYR A 135 -3.86 3.38 -12.24
N ALA A 136 -4.88 3.83 -13.00
CA ALA A 136 -5.93 2.97 -13.56
C ALA A 136 -5.64 2.50 -15.00
N GLU A 137 -4.44 2.74 -15.52
CA GLU A 137 -4.07 2.50 -16.93
C GLU A 137 -2.83 1.60 -17.08
N THR A 138 -2.05 1.39 -16.02
CA THR A 138 -0.81 0.60 -16.03
C THR A 138 -0.89 -0.58 -15.05
N GLY A 139 0.15 -1.43 -15.00
CA GLY A 139 0.24 -2.50 -14.01
C GLY A 139 -0.87 -3.55 -14.12
N ASN A 140 -1.42 -4.00 -12.99
CA ASN A 140 -2.31 -5.15 -12.92
C ASN A 140 -3.64 -4.96 -13.67
N ILE A 141 -4.22 -3.77 -13.62
CA ILE A 141 -5.48 -3.48 -14.32
C ILE A 141 -5.32 -3.55 -15.83
N LEU A 142 -4.20 -3.06 -16.36
CA LEU A 142 -3.87 -3.17 -17.78
C LEU A 142 -3.81 -4.63 -18.23
N LEU A 143 -3.16 -5.49 -17.44
CA LEU A 143 -3.05 -6.91 -17.74
C LEU A 143 -4.40 -7.62 -17.72
N SER A 144 -5.26 -7.27 -16.77
CA SER A 144 -6.62 -7.83 -16.69
C SER A 144 -7.44 -7.49 -17.95
N ARG A 145 -7.33 -6.24 -18.42
CA ARG A 145 -7.98 -5.81 -19.68
C ARG A 145 -7.38 -6.48 -20.90
N LEU A 146 -6.04 -6.58 -20.97
CA LEU A 146 -5.33 -7.20 -22.09
C LEU A 146 -5.71 -8.67 -22.29
N MET A 147 -5.95 -9.39 -21.19
CA MET A 147 -6.43 -10.78 -21.21
C MET A 147 -7.91 -10.93 -21.60
N GLY A 148 -8.62 -9.83 -21.85
CA GLY A 148 -10.04 -9.85 -22.21
C GLY A 148 -10.99 -9.99 -21.02
N GLY A 149 -10.53 -9.71 -19.79
CA GLY A 149 -11.41 -9.67 -18.63
C GLY A 149 -12.40 -8.50 -18.69
N ASP A 150 -13.65 -8.74 -18.24
CA ASP A 150 -14.62 -7.66 -18.00
C ASP A 150 -14.22 -6.93 -16.71
N VAL A 151 -13.47 -5.85 -16.88
CA VAL A 151 -12.92 -5.02 -15.79
C VAL A 151 -13.83 -3.82 -15.56
N ARG A 152 -14.53 -3.82 -14.43
CA ARG A 152 -15.47 -2.77 -14.02
C ARG A 152 -14.83 -1.88 -12.97
N LEU A 153 -14.48 -0.66 -13.34
CA LEU A 153 -13.99 0.33 -12.38
C LEU A 153 -15.15 0.88 -11.55
N ASN A 154 -14.96 0.95 -10.24
CA ASN A 154 -15.91 1.55 -9.31
C ASN A 154 -15.20 2.54 -8.37
N GLN A 155 -15.94 3.53 -7.85
CA GLN A 155 -15.42 4.53 -6.91
C GLN A 155 -15.64 4.17 -5.43
N GLU A 156 -16.18 2.99 -5.12
CA GLU A 156 -16.29 2.51 -3.73
C GLU A 156 -14.90 2.40 -3.06
N THR A 157 -14.85 2.71 -1.76
CA THR A 157 -13.63 2.67 -0.94
C THR A 157 -13.47 1.32 -0.24
N LEU A 158 -12.30 1.01 0.31
CA LEU A 158 -12.02 -0.26 0.99
C LEU A 158 -12.93 -0.48 2.21
N HIS A 159 -13.87 -1.42 2.10
CA HIS A 159 -14.83 -1.75 3.16
C HIS A 159 -14.98 -3.28 3.30
N ILE A 160 -15.33 -3.75 4.51
CA ILE A 160 -15.38 -5.19 4.84
C ILE A 160 -16.75 -5.81 4.50
N GLY A 161 -17.83 -5.02 4.42
CA GLY A 161 -19.22 -5.52 4.47
C GLY A 161 -20.21 -5.20 3.33
N HIS A 162 -19.90 -4.38 2.32
CA HIS A 162 -20.87 -3.90 1.32
C HIS A 162 -20.43 -4.12 -0.13
N LYS A 163 -20.43 -5.38 -0.56
CA LYS A 163 -20.10 -5.84 -1.92
C LYS A 163 -21.13 -5.42 -2.99
N ALA A 164 -21.82 -4.30 -2.87
CA ALA A 164 -22.98 -3.94 -3.71
C ALA A 164 -22.62 -3.99 -5.21
N ALA A 165 -21.48 -3.43 -5.60
CA ALA A 165 -21.02 -3.49 -6.98
C ALA A 165 -20.63 -4.91 -7.44
N THR A 166 -20.05 -5.72 -6.55
CA THR A 166 -19.67 -7.10 -6.89
C THR A 166 -20.89 -8.03 -6.93
N GLU A 167 -21.87 -7.81 -6.06
CA GLU A 167 -23.16 -8.48 -6.07
C GLU A 167 -23.96 -8.09 -7.32
N ALA A 168 -23.95 -6.82 -7.70
CA ALA A 168 -24.53 -6.36 -8.96
C ALA A 168 -23.83 -7.00 -10.16
N ALA A 169 -22.51 -7.12 -10.14
CA ALA A 169 -21.76 -7.82 -11.19
C ALA A 169 -22.11 -9.31 -11.25
N PHE A 170 -22.28 -9.96 -10.10
CA PHE A 170 -22.70 -11.36 -10.02
C PHE A 170 -24.11 -11.54 -10.61
N LYS A 171 -25.08 -10.73 -10.16
CA LYS A 171 -26.46 -10.75 -10.67
C LYS A 171 -26.56 -10.41 -12.16
N ASP A 172 -25.71 -9.52 -12.67
CA ASP A 172 -25.64 -9.20 -14.09
C ASP A 172 -25.20 -10.40 -14.93
N VAL A 173 -24.27 -11.22 -14.43
CA VAL A 173 -23.90 -12.48 -15.10
C VAL A 173 -25.07 -13.46 -15.11
N GLU A 174 -25.78 -13.62 -13.99
CA GLU A 174 -26.98 -14.48 -13.91
C GLU A 174 -28.09 -14.00 -14.86
N ALA A 175 -28.35 -12.69 -14.90
CA ALA A 175 -29.37 -12.09 -15.76
C ALA A 175 -29.07 -12.29 -17.27
N LYS A 176 -27.81 -12.43 -17.64
CA LYS A 176 -27.35 -12.77 -19.00
C LYS A 176 -27.35 -14.28 -19.28
N GLY A 177 -27.88 -15.10 -18.36
CA GLY A 177 -27.94 -16.55 -18.48
C GLY A 177 -26.62 -17.27 -18.14
N GLY A 178 -25.61 -16.55 -17.64
CA GLY A 178 -24.34 -17.13 -17.21
C GLY A 178 -24.44 -17.77 -15.82
N ARG A 179 -23.45 -18.60 -15.48
CA ARG A 179 -23.31 -19.22 -14.15
C ARG A 179 -22.06 -18.68 -13.45
N PRO A 180 -22.18 -17.63 -12.62
CA PRO A 180 -21.04 -17.04 -11.96
C PRO A 180 -20.55 -17.86 -10.76
N TYR A 181 -19.24 -17.82 -10.51
CA TYR A 181 -18.58 -18.33 -9.31
C TYR A 181 -17.90 -17.17 -8.60
N TYR A 182 -18.31 -16.91 -7.36
CA TYR A 182 -17.78 -15.78 -6.60
C TYR A 182 -16.47 -16.12 -5.90
N ILE A 183 -15.45 -15.30 -6.12
CA ILE A 183 -14.15 -15.36 -5.47
C ILE A 183 -13.96 -14.09 -4.64
N PRO A 184 -13.94 -14.17 -3.30
CA PRO A 184 -13.80 -13.01 -2.43
C PRO A 184 -12.42 -12.38 -2.55
N ALA A 185 -12.26 -11.14 -2.06
CA ALA A 185 -11.00 -10.41 -2.10
C ALA A 185 -9.82 -11.26 -1.58
N GLY A 186 -8.82 -11.46 -2.44
CA GLY A 186 -7.64 -12.27 -2.14
C GLY A 186 -7.91 -13.77 -1.97
N ALA A 187 -9.10 -14.24 -2.33
CA ALA A 187 -9.63 -15.59 -2.06
C ALA A 187 -9.69 -15.98 -0.57
N SER A 188 -9.55 -15.01 0.34
CA SER A 188 -9.29 -15.33 1.75
C SER A 188 -10.50 -15.82 2.51
N ASP A 189 -11.62 -15.13 2.37
CA ASP A 189 -12.87 -15.51 3.03
C ASP A 189 -13.64 -16.58 2.23
N HIS A 190 -12.89 -17.58 1.76
CA HIS A 190 -13.41 -18.72 1.01
C HIS A 190 -13.08 -20.01 1.79
N PRO A 191 -13.98 -21.02 1.85
CA PRO A 191 -13.72 -22.27 2.59
C PRO A 191 -12.47 -23.05 2.17
N LEU A 192 -11.97 -22.79 0.95
CA LEU A 192 -10.75 -23.39 0.38
C LEU A 192 -9.55 -22.43 0.38
N GLY A 193 -9.70 -21.20 0.90
CA GLY A 193 -8.70 -20.14 0.80
C GLY A 193 -7.35 -20.48 1.45
N GLY A 194 -7.34 -21.27 2.52
CA GLY A 194 -6.11 -21.69 3.20
C GLY A 194 -5.36 -22.85 2.55
N MET A 195 -5.98 -23.61 1.65
CA MET A 195 -5.46 -24.91 1.18
C MET A 195 -4.16 -24.80 0.39
N GLY A 196 -4.06 -23.77 -0.46
CA GLY A 196 -2.85 -23.52 -1.25
C GLY A 196 -1.60 -23.36 -0.39
N PHE A 197 -1.71 -22.65 0.73
CA PHE A 197 -0.57 -22.40 1.61
C PHE A 197 -0.28 -23.54 2.60
N VAL A 198 -1.28 -24.36 2.94
CA VAL A 198 -1.00 -25.62 3.62
C VAL A 198 -0.17 -26.53 2.70
N ASN A 199 -0.52 -26.60 1.41
CA ASN A 199 0.28 -27.34 0.43
C ASN A 199 1.69 -26.76 0.28
N LEU A 200 1.84 -25.43 0.32
CA LEU A 200 3.15 -24.77 0.31
C LEU A 200 4.04 -25.23 1.48
N ILE A 201 3.49 -25.40 2.69
CA ILE A 201 4.28 -25.93 3.82
C ILE A 201 4.71 -27.39 3.57
N LEU A 202 3.89 -28.21 2.92
CA LEU A 202 4.29 -29.55 2.52
C LEU A 202 5.44 -29.53 1.50
N GLU A 203 5.41 -28.59 0.55
CA GLU A 203 6.51 -28.37 -0.39
C GLU A 203 7.79 -27.93 0.33
N VAL A 204 7.69 -26.95 1.24
CA VAL A 204 8.82 -26.48 2.04
C VAL A 204 9.42 -27.64 2.82
N ALA A 205 8.60 -28.49 3.45
CA ALA A 205 9.08 -29.66 4.20
C ALA A 205 9.85 -30.67 3.32
N GLU A 206 9.52 -30.79 2.03
CA GLU A 206 10.26 -31.63 1.08
C GLU A 206 11.55 -30.97 0.59
N GLN A 207 11.50 -29.66 0.34
CA GLN A 207 12.67 -28.87 -0.03
C GLN A 207 13.70 -28.80 1.10
N GLU A 208 13.25 -28.73 2.35
CA GLU A 208 14.09 -28.79 3.55
C GLU A 208 14.91 -30.09 3.63
N LYS A 209 14.31 -31.23 3.29
CA LYS A 209 15.05 -32.51 3.20
C LYS A 209 16.15 -32.46 2.16
N SER A 210 15.84 -31.87 1.00
CA SER A 210 16.79 -31.74 -0.10
C SER A 210 17.93 -30.77 0.21
N LEU A 211 17.64 -29.71 0.98
CA LEU A 211 18.62 -28.70 1.39
C LEU A 211 19.41 -29.09 2.65
N GLY A 212 18.98 -30.13 3.38
CA GLY A 212 19.60 -30.53 4.64
C GLY A 212 19.49 -29.46 5.74
N MET A 213 18.40 -28.67 5.74
CA MET A 213 18.17 -27.60 6.71
C MET A 213 16.69 -27.44 7.05
N PHE A 214 16.40 -26.74 8.13
CA PHE A 214 15.06 -26.40 8.57
C PHE A 214 14.92 -24.88 8.70
N PHE A 215 13.81 -24.33 8.23
CA PHE A 215 13.47 -22.92 8.39
C PHE A 215 12.61 -22.72 9.63
N ASP A 216 13.22 -22.37 10.75
CA ASP A 216 12.54 -22.18 12.03
C ASP A 216 11.54 -21.00 12.00
N THR A 217 11.80 -20.01 11.14
CA THR A 217 10.98 -18.81 11.00
C THR A 217 10.57 -18.59 9.55
N ILE A 218 9.27 -18.40 9.32
CA ILE A 218 8.70 -17.94 8.05
C ILE A 218 8.17 -16.51 8.22
N VAL A 219 8.52 -15.60 7.31
CA VAL A 219 7.96 -14.25 7.26
C VAL A 219 7.05 -14.11 6.05
N VAL A 220 5.85 -13.56 6.25
CA VAL A 220 4.82 -13.46 5.20
C VAL A 220 4.04 -12.14 5.31
N CYS A 221 3.73 -11.48 4.19
CA CYS A 221 2.85 -10.32 4.18
C CYS A 221 1.39 -10.73 4.46
N SER A 222 0.65 -9.92 5.23
CA SER A 222 -0.75 -10.20 5.61
C SER A 222 -1.65 -8.99 5.40
N VAL A 223 -2.75 -9.19 4.66
CA VAL A 223 -3.83 -8.20 4.48
C VAL A 223 -5.20 -8.89 4.64
N THR A 224 -5.62 -9.70 3.65
CA THR A 224 -6.90 -10.42 3.72
C THR A 224 -6.79 -11.78 4.43
N GLY A 225 -5.58 -12.23 4.72
CA GLY A 225 -5.32 -13.25 5.74
C GLY A 225 -5.05 -14.68 5.27
N SER A 226 -5.57 -15.17 4.15
CA SER A 226 -5.44 -16.61 3.79
C SER A 226 -4.01 -17.09 3.58
N SER A 227 -3.11 -16.27 3.05
CA SER A 227 -1.70 -16.61 2.90
C SER A 227 -1.04 -16.90 4.23
N HIS A 228 -1.21 -15.96 5.16
CA HIS A 228 -0.70 -16.08 6.53
C HIS A 228 -1.40 -17.25 7.25
N ALA A 229 -2.73 -17.32 7.19
CA ALA A 229 -3.54 -18.33 7.86
C ALA A 229 -3.26 -19.75 7.37
N GLY A 230 -3.12 -19.96 6.06
CA GLY A 230 -2.80 -21.28 5.49
C GLY A 230 -1.35 -21.69 5.77
N THR A 231 -0.41 -20.74 5.76
CA THR A 231 0.99 -20.99 6.15
C THR A 231 1.06 -21.38 7.63
N LEU A 232 0.35 -20.65 8.48
CA LEU A 232 0.20 -20.95 9.91
C LEU A 232 -0.46 -22.31 10.14
N ALA A 233 -1.59 -22.58 9.47
CA ALA A 233 -2.29 -23.86 9.56
C ALA A 233 -1.37 -25.03 9.16
N GLY A 234 -0.63 -24.88 8.06
CA GLY A 234 0.34 -25.89 7.62
C GLY A 234 1.47 -26.10 8.63
N ALA A 235 2.00 -25.02 9.22
CA ALA A 235 3.04 -25.08 10.26
C ALA A 235 2.54 -25.78 11.54
N VAL A 236 1.30 -25.48 11.98
CA VAL A 236 0.65 -26.11 13.13
C VAL A 236 0.42 -27.60 12.87
N LEU A 237 -0.12 -27.96 11.70
CA LEU A 237 -0.37 -29.36 11.30
C LEU A 237 0.93 -30.15 11.11
N GLU A 238 2.00 -29.51 10.69
CA GLU A 238 3.34 -30.11 10.60
C GLU A 238 3.91 -30.44 11.99
N GLY A 239 3.55 -29.68 13.03
CA GLY A 239 3.91 -29.98 14.41
C GLY A 239 5.41 -29.83 14.75
N LYS A 240 6.20 -29.15 13.91
CA LYS A 240 7.64 -28.96 14.10
C LYS A 240 8.04 -27.67 14.84
N GLY A 241 7.06 -26.93 15.37
CA GLY A 241 7.31 -25.69 16.11
C GLY A 241 7.82 -24.51 15.27
N ARG A 242 7.54 -24.53 13.96
CA ARG A 242 7.87 -23.45 13.03
C ARG A 242 7.10 -22.18 13.39
N LYS A 243 7.80 -21.04 13.50
CA LYS A 243 7.19 -19.74 13.76
C LYS A 243 6.78 -19.09 12.43
N VAL A 244 5.51 -18.73 12.29
CA VAL A 244 5.03 -17.95 11.13
C VAL A 244 4.75 -16.53 11.61
N ILE A 245 5.47 -15.55 11.05
CA ILE A 245 5.35 -14.14 11.40
C ILE A 245 4.68 -13.43 10.23
N GLY A 246 3.42 -13.06 10.41
CA GLY A 246 2.72 -12.16 9.51
C GLY A 246 3.18 -10.72 9.71
N ILE A 247 3.41 -9.98 8.63
CA ILE A 247 3.61 -8.52 8.67
C ILE A 247 2.36 -7.86 8.10
N ASP A 248 1.67 -7.02 8.89
CA ASP A 248 0.47 -6.32 8.44
C ASP A 248 0.82 -5.30 7.36
N ALA A 249 0.03 -5.30 6.29
CA ALA A 249 0.08 -4.29 5.23
C ALA A 249 -1.29 -3.62 4.98
N SER A 250 -2.30 -3.92 5.83
CA SER A 250 -3.67 -3.44 5.67
C SER A 250 -3.90 -2.07 6.31
N GLY A 251 -3.12 -1.72 7.35
CA GLY A 251 -3.40 -0.55 8.19
C GLY A 251 -4.62 -0.74 9.10
N LYS A 252 -5.09 -1.99 9.26
CA LYS A 252 -6.20 -2.41 10.11
C LYS A 252 -5.82 -3.71 10.84
N PRO A 253 -4.77 -3.69 11.69
CA PRO A 253 -4.15 -4.90 12.21
C PRO A 253 -5.10 -5.80 13.02
N GLU A 254 -5.99 -5.23 13.85
CA GLU A 254 -6.97 -6.00 14.62
C GLU A 254 -7.87 -6.85 13.70
N ALA A 255 -8.48 -6.21 12.70
CA ALA A 255 -9.33 -6.89 11.72
C ALA A 255 -8.55 -7.93 10.90
N THR A 256 -7.31 -7.61 10.49
CA THR A 256 -6.42 -8.58 9.83
C THR A 256 -6.18 -9.80 10.72
N LYS A 257 -5.85 -9.59 12.01
CA LYS A 257 -5.50 -10.65 12.95
C LYS A 257 -6.69 -11.56 13.24
N ASP A 258 -7.87 -10.98 13.47
CA ASP A 258 -9.11 -11.74 13.69
C ASP A 258 -9.47 -12.59 12.46
N GLN A 259 -9.31 -12.02 11.26
CA GLN A 259 -9.55 -12.74 10.01
C GLN A 259 -8.55 -13.87 9.80
N VAL A 260 -7.25 -13.65 10.07
CA VAL A 260 -6.22 -14.70 10.03
C VAL A 260 -6.54 -15.81 11.01
N ALA A 261 -6.86 -15.46 12.26
CA ALA A 261 -7.18 -16.41 13.33
C ALA A 261 -8.34 -17.33 12.92
N ARG A 262 -9.44 -16.74 12.42
CA ARG A 262 -10.60 -17.46 11.95
C ARG A 262 -10.25 -18.39 10.79
N ILE A 263 -9.63 -17.88 9.72
CA ILE A 263 -9.27 -18.68 8.54
C ILE A 263 -8.33 -19.83 8.91
N ALA A 264 -7.37 -19.60 9.81
CA ALA A 264 -6.42 -20.63 10.24
C ALA A 264 -7.13 -21.76 10.98
N ARG A 265 -8.01 -21.41 11.93
CA ARG A 265 -8.80 -22.39 12.70
C ARG A 265 -9.75 -23.17 11.79
N ASP A 266 -10.45 -22.50 10.87
CA ASP A 266 -11.34 -23.15 9.91
C ASP A 266 -10.57 -24.10 8.98
N THR A 267 -9.39 -23.69 8.51
CA THR A 267 -8.52 -24.50 7.64
C THR A 267 -8.02 -25.74 8.38
N VAL A 268 -7.54 -25.59 9.62
CA VAL A 268 -7.08 -26.71 10.45
C VAL A 268 -8.23 -27.67 10.74
N ALA A 269 -9.38 -27.17 11.21
CA ALA A 269 -10.54 -28.01 11.53
C ALA A 269 -11.04 -28.81 10.32
N ARG A 270 -10.94 -28.24 9.12
CA ARG A 270 -11.32 -28.92 7.87
C ARG A 270 -10.34 -30.02 7.47
N LEU A 271 -9.05 -29.84 7.71
CA LEU A 271 -8.02 -30.79 7.31
C LEU A 271 -7.80 -31.89 8.36
N ASP A 272 -7.82 -31.51 9.63
CA ASP A 272 -7.68 -32.40 10.78
C ASP A 272 -8.52 -31.89 11.96
N PRO A 273 -9.75 -32.42 12.14
CA PRO A 273 -10.66 -32.01 13.21
C PRO A 273 -10.10 -32.18 14.63
N GLY A 274 -9.07 -33.00 14.82
CA GLY A 274 -8.42 -33.20 16.12
C GLY A 274 -7.37 -32.13 16.46
N ALA A 275 -6.88 -31.39 15.47
CA ALA A 275 -5.85 -30.39 15.64
C ALA A 275 -6.45 -29.02 16.07
N LYS A 276 -5.67 -28.24 16.81
CA LYS A 276 -6.07 -26.89 17.27
C LYS A 276 -4.98 -25.89 16.93
N VAL A 277 -5.38 -24.70 16.54
CA VAL A 277 -4.47 -23.55 16.38
C VAL A 277 -4.39 -22.84 17.72
N PRO A 278 -3.22 -22.86 18.40
CA PRO A 278 -3.04 -22.12 19.64
C PRO A 278 -2.93 -20.62 19.36
N ASP A 279 -3.41 -19.78 20.28
CA ASP A 279 -3.49 -18.33 20.08
C ASP A 279 -2.11 -17.69 19.96
N GLU A 280 -1.12 -18.22 20.68
CA GLU A 280 0.28 -17.78 20.64
C GLU A 280 0.96 -18.05 19.29
N ALA A 281 0.42 -18.94 18.45
CA ALA A 281 0.95 -19.16 17.10
C ALA A 281 0.46 -18.09 16.10
N ILE A 282 -0.56 -17.30 16.45
CA ILE A 282 -1.13 -16.26 15.58
C ILE A 282 -0.34 -14.95 15.79
N ILE A 283 0.77 -14.83 15.06
CA ILE A 283 1.69 -13.69 15.17
C ILE A 283 1.48 -12.74 13.99
N LEU A 284 0.98 -11.54 14.28
CA LEU A 284 0.89 -10.44 13.32
C LEU A 284 1.66 -9.24 13.87
N ASP A 285 2.71 -8.83 13.17
CA ASP A 285 3.45 -7.60 13.46
C ASP A 285 2.80 -6.42 12.74
N GLU A 286 2.35 -5.45 13.52
CA GLU A 286 1.59 -4.29 13.06
C GLU A 286 2.46 -3.05 12.81
N ARG A 287 3.78 -3.12 13.04
CA ARG A 287 4.64 -1.92 13.02
C ARG A 287 4.88 -1.34 11.61
N PHE A 288 4.72 -2.15 10.56
CA PHE A 288 5.21 -1.84 9.20
C PHE A 288 4.11 -1.53 8.19
N HIS A 289 2.86 -1.35 8.63
CA HIS A 289 1.74 -1.12 7.73
C HIS A 289 1.67 0.32 7.18
N ALA A 290 2.52 1.24 7.64
CA ALA A 290 2.63 2.64 7.19
C ALA A 290 1.34 3.48 7.34
N GLY A 291 0.49 3.14 8.32
CA GLY A 291 -0.79 3.83 8.58
C GLY A 291 -1.91 3.67 7.55
N THR A 292 -1.62 3.32 6.29
CA THR A 292 -2.63 3.25 5.22
C THR A 292 -2.30 2.17 4.19
N TYR A 293 -3.31 1.36 3.84
CA TYR A 293 -3.19 0.36 2.77
C TYR A 293 -2.78 1.02 1.44
N GLY A 294 -1.82 0.41 0.76
CA GLY A 294 -1.39 0.84 -0.57
C GLY A 294 -0.47 2.06 -0.61
N ILE A 295 -0.15 2.67 0.53
CA ILE A 295 0.83 3.77 0.61
C ILE A 295 2.11 3.25 1.28
N PRO A 296 3.28 3.36 0.62
CA PRO A 296 4.57 3.08 1.24
C PRO A 296 5.07 4.28 2.06
N ASP A 297 5.76 4.01 3.16
CA ASP A 297 6.56 4.98 3.90
C ASP A 297 8.06 4.89 3.53
N GLU A 298 8.90 5.71 4.17
CA GLU A 298 10.34 5.73 3.90
C GLU A 298 11.01 4.40 4.24
N GLU A 299 10.57 3.72 5.29
CA GLU A 299 11.09 2.40 5.69
C GLU A 299 10.77 1.33 4.64
N THR A 300 9.53 1.33 4.14
CA THR A 300 9.09 0.48 3.02
C THR A 300 10.00 0.69 1.80
N ILE A 301 10.18 1.94 1.37
CA ILE A 301 11.02 2.26 0.21
C ILE A 301 12.49 1.89 0.45
N ALA A 302 13.01 2.10 1.66
CA ALA A 302 14.38 1.73 2.02
C ALA A 302 14.59 0.21 1.98
N ALA A 303 13.64 -0.57 2.49
CA ALA A 303 13.67 -2.03 2.47
C ALA A 303 13.59 -2.57 1.03
N MET A 304 12.73 -1.99 0.19
CA MET A 304 12.67 -2.33 -1.24
C MET A 304 14.02 -2.08 -1.94
N LYS A 305 14.63 -0.91 -1.70
CA LYS A 305 15.96 -0.58 -2.25
C LYS A 305 17.02 -1.54 -1.75
N LEU A 306 17.03 -1.87 -0.46
CA LEU A 306 17.98 -2.80 0.13
C LEU A 306 17.91 -4.17 -0.54
N ALA A 307 16.71 -4.76 -0.64
CA ALA A 307 16.51 -6.05 -1.29
C ALA A 307 16.89 -6.05 -2.77
N ALA A 308 16.53 -4.98 -3.50
CA ALA A 308 16.87 -4.82 -4.91
C ALA A 308 18.38 -4.63 -5.15
N GLN A 309 19.06 -3.85 -4.30
CA GLN A 309 20.48 -3.52 -4.47
C GLN A 309 21.42 -4.63 -3.98
N THR A 310 20.94 -5.53 -3.12
CA THR A 310 21.73 -6.64 -2.59
C THR A 310 21.59 -7.89 -3.46
N ASP A 311 20.37 -8.35 -3.72
CA ASP A 311 20.12 -9.64 -4.38
C ASP A 311 19.23 -9.52 -5.63
N ALA A 312 19.00 -8.31 -6.14
CA ALA A 312 18.08 -8.05 -7.25
C ALA A 312 16.65 -8.58 -6.99
N LEU A 313 16.27 -8.66 -5.71
CA LEU A 313 14.95 -9.09 -5.27
C LEU A 313 14.01 -7.87 -5.30
N ILE A 314 13.14 -7.82 -6.31
CA ILE A 314 12.20 -6.71 -6.50
C ILE A 314 10.94 -6.99 -5.70
N THR A 315 10.63 -6.10 -4.76
CA THR A 315 9.39 -6.08 -3.99
C THR A 315 8.50 -4.90 -4.41
N ASP A 316 7.22 -4.92 -4.06
CA ASP A 316 6.26 -3.86 -4.39
C ASP A 316 5.99 -2.94 -3.19
N PRO A 317 5.48 -1.71 -3.39
CA PRO A 317 5.28 -0.74 -2.31
C PRO A 317 4.05 -1.01 -1.43
N VAL A 318 3.17 -1.93 -1.82
CA VAL A 318 1.92 -2.20 -1.10
C VAL A 318 2.07 -3.36 -0.12
N TYR A 319 2.70 -4.45 -0.55
CA TYR A 319 2.79 -5.70 0.21
C TYR A 319 4.23 -6.03 0.59
N GLU A 320 5.04 -6.39 -0.41
CA GLU A 320 6.31 -7.08 -0.18
C GLU A 320 7.39 -6.15 0.34
N GLY A 321 7.31 -4.85 0.02
CA GLY A 321 8.18 -3.83 0.60
C GLY A 321 7.98 -3.72 2.11
N LYS A 322 6.74 -3.84 2.58
CA LYS A 322 6.38 -3.75 4.01
C LYS A 322 6.81 -5.01 4.77
N SER A 323 6.55 -6.20 4.22
CA SER A 323 7.04 -7.44 4.84
C SER A 323 8.56 -7.55 4.80
N MET A 324 9.21 -7.03 3.76
CA MET A 324 10.68 -6.92 3.71
C MET A 324 11.19 -5.96 4.79
N ALA A 325 10.55 -4.80 4.99
CA ALA A 325 10.90 -3.88 6.08
C ALA A 325 10.77 -4.55 7.45
N GLY A 326 9.66 -5.27 7.68
CA GLY A 326 9.44 -6.01 8.90
C GLY A 326 10.49 -7.10 9.15
N MET A 327 10.82 -7.91 8.14
CA MET A 327 11.89 -8.91 8.26
C MET A 327 13.24 -8.26 8.59
N VAL A 328 13.61 -7.21 7.86
CA VAL A 328 14.88 -6.49 8.06
C VAL A 328 14.96 -5.98 9.50
N GLN A 329 13.88 -5.39 10.01
CA GLN A 329 13.84 -4.87 11.37
C GLN A 329 13.91 -5.99 12.41
N LEU A 330 13.16 -7.08 12.24
CA LEU A 330 13.19 -8.25 13.13
C LEU A 330 14.59 -8.89 13.24
N VAL A 331 15.35 -8.88 12.15
CA VAL A 331 16.76 -9.33 12.16
C VAL A 331 17.65 -8.32 12.90
N LYS A 332 17.53 -7.02 12.58
CA LYS A 332 18.36 -5.97 13.19
C LYS A 332 18.16 -5.85 14.70
N GLU A 333 16.93 -6.03 15.18
CA GLU A 333 16.60 -5.92 16.60
C GLU A 333 16.81 -7.24 17.37
N GLY A 334 17.23 -8.31 16.70
CA GLY A 334 17.49 -9.62 17.31
C GLY A 334 16.25 -10.42 17.70
N SER A 335 15.05 -9.97 17.29
CA SER A 335 13.79 -10.72 17.43
C SER A 335 13.85 -12.07 16.69
N ILE A 336 14.56 -12.09 15.56
CA ILE A 336 15.05 -13.32 14.91
C ILE A 336 16.49 -13.53 15.36
N LYS A 337 16.75 -14.68 15.99
CA LYS A 337 18.01 -14.93 16.68
C LYS A 337 19.17 -15.22 15.70
N PRO A 338 20.41 -14.82 16.04
CA PRO A 338 21.62 -15.31 15.37
C PRO A 338 21.61 -16.84 15.23
N GLY A 339 21.99 -17.33 14.06
CA GLY A 339 22.00 -18.76 13.72
C GLY A 339 20.69 -19.29 13.10
N SER A 340 19.60 -18.52 13.10
CA SER A 340 18.33 -18.92 12.45
C SER A 340 18.44 -18.98 10.93
N ASN A 341 17.62 -19.86 10.33
CA ASN A 341 17.35 -19.85 8.89
C ASN A 341 15.95 -19.28 8.66
N VAL A 342 15.88 -18.09 8.08
CA VAL A 342 14.61 -17.42 7.80
C VAL A 342 14.18 -17.71 6.37
N LEU A 343 12.93 -18.12 6.21
CA LEU A 343 12.28 -18.21 4.90
C LEU A 343 11.30 -17.05 4.72
N TYR A 344 11.71 -16.07 3.92
CA TYR A 344 10.84 -15.00 3.43
C TYR A 344 9.92 -15.56 2.34
N LEU A 345 8.60 -15.50 2.52
CA LEU A 345 7.66 -15.84 1.45
C LEU A 345 7.50 -14.63 0.53
N HIS A 346 8.16 -14.69 -0.63
CA HIS A 346 8.01 -13.63 -1.61
C HIS A 346 6.75 -13.88 -2.43
N LEU A 347 5.68 -13.18 -2.06
CA LEU A 347 4.34 -13.41 -2.58
C LEU A 347 4.10 -12.80 -3.97
N GLY A 348 4.90 -11.79 -4.37
CA GLY A 348 4.92 -11.16 -5.70
C GLY A 348 4.56 -9.67 -5.68
N GLY A 349 3.64 -9.21 -6.51
CA GLY A 349 3.10 -7.84 -6.47
C GLY A 349 3.80 -6.82 -7.37
N GLN A 350 4.95 -7.18 -7.94
CA GLN A 350 5.81 -6.24 -8.67
C GLN A 350 5.18 -5.60 -9.92
N PRO A 351 4.19 -6.19 -10.66
CA PRO A 351 3.56 -5.47 -11.77
C PRO A 351 2.90 -4.15 -11.35
N ALA A 352 2.43 -4.07 -10.09
CA ALA A 352 1.86 -2.86 -9.52
C ALA A 352 2.90 -1.72 -9.41
N LEU A 353 4.20 -2.02 -9.36
CA LEU A 353 5.28 -1.04 -9.22
C LEU A 353 5.22 0.09 -10.27
N ASN A 354 4.77 -0.23 -11.49
CA ASN A 354 4.59 0.74 -12.58
C ASN A 354 3.66 1.89 -12.18
N ALA A 355 2.63 1.60 -11.38
CA ALA A 355 1.65 2.57 -10.90
C ALA A 355 2.18 3.44 -9.74
N TYR A 356 3.38 3.15 -9.24
CA TYR A 356 4.06 3.86 -8.15
C TYR A 356 5.36 4.52 -8.58
N SER A 357 5.57 4.71 -9.89
CA SER A 357 6.80 5.30 -10.43
C SER A 357 7.19 6.65 -9.80
N SER A 358 6.21 7.45 -9.34
CA SER A 358 6.45 8.72 -8.63
C SER A 358 7.17 8.58 -7.29
N TYR A 359 7.11 7.41 -6.64
CA TYR A 359 7.83 7.11 -5.41
C TYR A 359 9.31 6.76 -5.65
N PHE A 360 9.70 6.56 -6.91
CA PHE A 360 11.06 6.27 -7.34
C PHE A 360 11.53 7.38 -8.29
N PRO A 361 11.70 8.62 -7.79
CA PRO A 361 12.08 9.73 -8.64
C PRO A 361 13.38 9.42 -9.38
N LYS A 362 13.43 9.82 -10.65
CA LYS A 362 14.66 9.75 -11.44
C LYS A 362 15.76 10.44 -10.64
N VAL A 363 16.80 9.68 -10.32
CA VAL A 363 18.07 10.24 -9.86
C VAL A 363 18.56 11.08 -11.03
N ALA A 364 18.29 12.38 -11.02
CA ALA A 364 18.70 13.27 -12.11
C ALA A 364 20.21 13.12 -12.27
N THR A 365 20.71 13.07 -13.50
CA THR A 365 22.17 13.09 -13.71
C THR A 365 22.70 14.33 -13.01
N ALA A 366 23.54 14.14 -12.00
CA ALA A 366 24.02 15.24 -11.19
C ALA A 366 24.72 16.26 -12.10
N ARG A 367 24.29 17.52 -12.04
CA ARG A 367 24.91 18.63 -12.75
C ARG A 367 25.64 19.53 -11.74
N PRO A 368 26.66 20.29 -12.18
CA PRO A 368 27.34 21.22 -11.28
C PRO A 368 26.37 22.25 -10.71
N CYS A 369 26.34 22.38 -9.37
CA CYS A 369 25.64 23.46 -8.70
C CYS A 369 26.08 24.82 -9.28
N TYR A 370 25.12 25.73 -9.50
CA TYR A 370 25.34 27.05 -10.08
C TYR A 370 26.39 27.85 -9.29
N ILE A 371 26.44 27.69 -7.96
CA ILE A 371 27.36 28.41 -7.07
C ILE A 371 28.69 27.66 -6.92
N CYS A 372 28.70 26.48 -6.29
CA CYS A 372 29.95 25.80 -5.93
C CYS A 372 30.44 24.74 -6.92
N ARG A 373 29.70 24.50 -8.02
CA ARG A 373 30.00 23.47 -9.03
C ARG A 373 30.04 22.03 -8.52
N ARG A 374 29.77 21.77 -7.23
CA ARG A 374 29.61 20.41 -6.72
C ARG A 374 28.42 19.73 -7.41
N PRO A 375 28.50 18.42 -7.71
CA PRO A 375 27.39 17.69 -8.30
C PRO A 375 26.13 17.82 -7.45
N THR A 376 25.02 18.20 -8.06
CA THR A 376 23.70 18.26 -7.44
C THR A 376 22.61 17.79 -8.41
N GLN A 377 21.54 17.26 -7.85
CA GLN A 377 20.35 16.81 -8.59
C GLN A 377 19.17 17.76 -8.39
N THR A 378 19.27 18.69 -7.43
CA THR A 378 18.21 19.64 -7.11
C THR A 378 18.21 20.78 -8.13
N VAL A 379 17.05 21.05 -8.70
CA VAL A 379 16.81 22.11 -9.68
C VAL A 379 15.84 23.12 -9.08
N LEU A 380 16.24 24.40 -9.07
CA LEU A 380 15.31 25.51 -8.90
C LEU A 380 14.85 25.95 -10.29
N ALA A 381 13.55 25.88 -10.53
CA ALA A 381 12.92 26.37 -11.75
C ALA A 381 11.89 27.45 -11.42
N THR A 382 11.71 28.40 -12.33
CA THR A 382 10.60 29.35 -12.22
C THR A 382 9.26 28.62 -12.39
N ILE A 383 8.16 29.17 -11.86
CA ILE A 383 6.83 28.52 -11.87
C ILE A 383 6.38 28.14 -13.29
N LYS A 384 6.73 28.96 -14.29
CA LYS A 384 6.43 28.71 -15.72
C LYS A 384 7.57 27.98 -16.45
N THR A 385 8.59 27.52 -15.73
CA THR A 385 9.79 26.84 -16.28
C THR A 385 10.54 27.63 -17.36
N GLU A 386 10.44 28.96 -17.33
CA GLU A 386 11.13 29.87 -18.25
C GLU A 386 12.65 29.94 -17.99
N ASP A 387 13.07 29.69 -16.75
CA ASP A 387 14.47 29.58 -16.38
C ASP A 387 14.64 28.51 -15.28
N PHE A 388 15.83 27.89 -15.25
CA PHE A 388 16.18 26.91 -14.23
C PHE A 388 17.69 26.89 -13.94
N LEU A 389 18.04 26.57 -12.69
CA LEU A 389 19.42 26.38 -12.25
C LEU A 389 19.53 25.19 -11.30
N TYR A 390 20.71 24.58 -11.27
CA TYR A 390 21.04 23.51 -10.34
C TYR A 390 21.59 24.12 -9.04
N ALA A 391 21.06 23.70 -7.88
CA ALA A 391 21.48 24.18 -6.57
C ALA A 391 21.76 22.99 -5.66
N CYS A 392 22.82 22.98 -4.85
CA CYS A 392 22.99 21.94 -3.84
C CYS A 392 22.29 22.34 -2.54
N ASP A 393 21.94 21.35 -1.71
CA ASP A 393 21.17 21.59 -0.48
C ASP A 393 21.88 22.56 0.47
N GLY A 394 23.21 22.54 0.51
CA GLY A 394 24.00 23.51 1.29
C GLY A 394 23.82 24.97 0.86
N HIS A 395 23.62 25.25 -0.44
CA HIS A 395 23.28 26.61 -0.88
C HIS A 395 21.79 26.91 -0.73
N LEU A 396 20.91 25.91 -0.78
CA LEU A 396 19.48 26.12 -0.53
C LEU A 396 19.16 26.50 0.92
N THR A 397 20.11 26.29 1.84
CA THR A 397 20.04 26.77 3.22
C THR A 397 20.76 28.11 3.44
N ASP A 398 21.44 28.65 2.43
CA ASP A 398 22.17 29.92 2.50
C ASP A 398 21.25 31.09 2.13
N SER A 399 21.01 32.00 3.09
CA SER A 399 20.18 33.19 2.89
C SER A 399 20.76 34.19 1.88
N GLY A 400 22.08 34.14 1.63
CA GLY A 400 22.75 34.89 0.56
C GLY A 400 22.49 34.33 -0.84
N PHE A 401 21.95 33.12 -0.95
CA PHE A 401 21.60 32.46 -2.21
C PHE A 401 20.09 32.39 -2.45
N ALA A 402 19.35 31.76 -1.54
CA ALA A 402 17.91 31.56 -1.66
C ALA A 402 17.25 31.42 -0.29
N THR A 403 16.10 32.06 -0.11
CA THR A 403 15.29 31.96 1.09
C THR A 403 14.08 31.07 0.82
N LEU A 404 13.88 30.05 1.65
CA LEU A 404 12.69 29.22 1.58
C LEU A 404 11.46 30.09 1.88
N ILE A 405 10.53 30.14 0.94
CA ILE A 405 9.22 30.77 1.15
C ILE A 405 8.39 29.72 1.87
N SER A 406 8.17 29.91 3.17
CA SER A 406 7.12 29.17 3.86
C SER A 406 5.80 29.46 3.15
N ALA A 407 4.98 28.43 2.92
CA ALA A 407 3.60 28.70 2.54
C ALA A 407 3.01 29.64 3.60
N PRO A 408 2.28 30.70 3.23
CA PRO A 408 1.53 31.45 4.22
C PRO A 408 0.69 30.43 4.99
N ALA A 409 0.72 30.51 6.32
CA ALA A 409 -0.20 29.74 7.13
C ALA A 409 -1.60 29.95 6.52
N PRO A 410 -2.38 28.89 6.27
CA PRO A 410 -3.72 29.06 5.74
C PRO A 410 -4.41 30.10 6.62
N ALA A 411 -4.96 31.15 6.00
CA ALA A 411 -5.87 32.04 6.71
C ALA A 411 -6.90 31.12 7.40
N PRO A 412 -7.21 31.34 8.69
CA PRO A 412 -8.11 30.45 9.42
C PRO A 412 -9.45 30.43 8.69
N THR A 413 -9.64 29.39 7.90
CA THR A 413 -10.88 29.10 7.18
C THR A 413 -11.55 28.04 8.02
N GLY A 414 -12.11 28.54 9.12
CA GLY A 414 -12.79 27.75 10.12
C GLY A 414 -13.16 28.66 11.29
N PRO A 415 -14.34 28.48 11.89
CA PRO A 415 -14.71 29.19 13.11
C PRO A 415 -13.60 29.03 14.17
N SER A 416 -13.32 30.09 14.92
CA SER A 416 -12.27 30.07 15.93
C SER A 416 -12.51 28.95 16.95
N ALA A 417 -11.47 28.53 17.68
CA ALA A 417 -11.63 27.51 18.73
C ALA A 417 -12.68 27.92 19.80
N GLU A 418 -12.95 29.21 19.94
CA GLU A 418 -14.00 29.76 20.79
C GLU A 418 -15.38 29.59 20.15
N ASP A 419 -15.51 29.80 18.84
CA ASP A 419 -16.74 29.55 18.08
C ASP A 419 -17.08 28.05 18.04
N ILE A 420 -16.09 27.17 17.90
CA ILE A 420 -16.27 25.70 17.96
C ILE A 420 -16.73 25.29 19.36
N LYS A 421 -16.12 25.84 20.43
CA LYS A 421 -16.57 25.60 21.81
C LYS A 421 -17.99 26.10 22.05
N LYS A 422 -18.35 27.26 21.47
CA LYS A 422 -19.70 27.81 21.56
C LYS A 422 -20.72 26.94 20.84
N VAL A 423 -20.40 26.44 19.65
CA VAL A 423 -21.27 25.52 18.89
C VAL A 423 -21.43 24.17 19.61
N ILE A 424 -20.35 23.62 20.19
CA ILE A 424 -20.41 22.39 20.98
C ILE A 424 -21.24 22.60 22.26
N SER A 425 -21.08 23.73 22.94
CA SER A 425 -21.89 24.11 24.11
C SER A 425 -23.36 24.33 23.75
N ASP A 426 -23.64 24.97 22.62
CA ASP A 426 -24.99 25.19 22.12
C ASP A 426 -25.65 23.87 21.67
N TYR A 427 -24.87 22.93 21.14
CA TYR A 427 -25.35 21.58 20.81
C TYR A 427 -25.66 20.78 22.08
N HIS A 428 -24.75 20.73 23.05
CA HIS A 428 -25.00 20.01 24.31
C HIS A 428 -26.14 20.63 25.12
N SER A 429 -26.30 21.96 25.10
CA SER A 429 -27.45 22.62 25.75
C SER A 429 -28.77 22.37 25.02
N ARG A 430 -28.75 22.23 23.68
CA ARG A 430 -29.92 21.82 22.88
C ARG A 430 -30.30 20.36 23.12
N GLU A 431 -29.32 19.46 23.21
CA GLU A 431 -29.55 18.04 23.52
C GLU A 431 -30.03 17.86 24.97
N ALA A 432 -29.51 18.63 25.92
CA ALA A 432 -30.00 18.65 27.30
C ALA A 432 -31.45 19.17 27.38
N LYS A 433 -31.79 20.25 26.66
CA LYS A 433 -33.16 20.77 26.58
C LYS A 433 -34.13 19.83 25.86
N LYS A 434 -33.65 19.05 24.86
CA LYS A 434 -34.43 17.97 24.23
C LYS A 434 -34.67 16.82 25.19
N ALA A 435 -33.65 16.37 25.92
CA ALA A 435 -33.78 15.32 26.92
C ALA A 435 -34.69 15.73 28.09
N GLU A 436 -34.67 17.00 28.51
CA GLU A 436 -35.63 17.53 29.48
C GLU A 436 -37.05 17.63 28.92
N LYS A 437 -37.23 18.05 27.65
CA LYS A 437 -38.54 18.06 26.96
C LYS A 437 -39.11 16.66 26.75
N GLU A 438 -38.27 15.66 26.51
CA GLU A 438 -38.69 14.26 26.42
C GLU A 438 -39.02 13.66 27.79
N LYS A 439 -38.31 14.07 28.85
CA LYS A 439 -38.65 13.70 30.24
C LYS A 439 -39.94 14.36 30.74
N THR A 440 -40.24 15.59 30.33
CA THR A 440 -41.50 16.28 30.68
C THR A 440 -42.68 15.79 29.81
N LYS A 441 -42.47 15.43 28.55
CA LYS A 441 -43.50 14.78 27.71
C LYS A 441 -43.83 13.34 28.10
N GLY A 442 -42.95 12.67 28.86
CA GLY A 442 -43.22 11.36 29.44
C GLY A 442 -44.00 11.39 30.77
N ALA A 443 -44.24 12.59 31.33
CA ALA A 443 -44.87 12.75 32.65
C ALA A 443 -46.30 13.32 32.61
N ASP A 444 -46.71 14.03 31.55
CA ASP A 444 -48.07 14.54 31.40
C ASP A 444 -48.77 13.94 30.19
N GLY A 445 -49.35 12.77 30.40
CA GLY A 445 -50.27 12.10 29.49
C GLY A 445 -51.57 11.76 30.22
N ASN A 446 -52.34 12.77 30.65
CA ASN A 446 -53.78 12.62 30.78
C ASN A 446 -54.53 13.96 30.70
N GLU A 447 -55.65 13.92 29.97
CA GLU A 447 -56.74 14.92 29.87
C GLU A 447 -56.64 16.10 28.87
N LYS A 448 -57.38 15.89 27.77
CA LYS A 448 -58.53 16.69 27.28
C LYS A 448 -58.32 18.03 26.57
N ASP A 449 -58.75 17.99 25.30
CA ASP A 449 -59.77 18.82 24.64
C ASP A 449 -59.58 20.32 24.41
N LYS A 450 -59.84 20.65 23.12
CA LYS A 450 -60.60 21.78 22.57
C LYS A 450 -59.89 23.09 22.20
N ASP A 451 -60.18 23.46 20.94
CA ASP A 451 -60.48 24.80 20.38
C ASP A 451 -59.38 25.88 20.52
N GLU A 452 -59.17 26.87 19.66
CA GLU A 452 -59.58 27.29 18.33
C GLU A 452 -58.64 28.49 18.02
N GLU A 453 -58.45 28.78 16.73
CA GLU A 453 -58.23 30.10 16.13
C GLU A 453 -57.16 31.13 16.61
N LYS A 454 -56.50 31.67 15.56
CA LYS A 454 -56.24 33.09 15.24
C LYS A 454 -54.86 33.72 15.51
N ASP A 455 -54.20 33.96 14.37
CA ASP A 455 -53.76 35.27 13.83
C ASP A 455 -52.69 36.13 14.53
N LYS A 456 -51.66 36.42 13.71
CA LYS A 456 -51.08 37.74 13.38
C LYS A 456 -49.85 38.29 14.12
N ASP A 457 -48.84 38.50 13.26
CA ASP A 457 -48.11 39.74 12.97
C ASP A 457 -46.99 40.29 13.87
N ASN A 458 -45.92 40.65 13.12
CA ASN A 458 -45.00 41.79 13.25
C ASN A 458 -43.87 41.77 14.29
N ASP A 459 -42.68 41.42 13.78
CA ASP A 459 -41.57 42.34 13.49
C ASP A 459 -41.56 43.71 14.21
N LYS A 460 -40.53 43.97 15.02
CA LYS A 460 -39.65 45.16 14.90
C LYS A 460 -38.57 45.25 15.99
N ASP A 461 -37.39 45.60 15.50
CA ASP A 461 -36.21 46.14 16.18
C ASP A 461 -36.47 47.18 17.28
N LYS A 462 -35.57 47.22 18.28
CA LYS A 462 -34.85 48.44 18.71
C LYS A 462 -33.75 48.16 19.75
N ASP A 463 -32.51 48.36 19.31
CA ASP A 463 -31.58 49.44 19.72
C ASP A 463 -31.16 49.64 21.20
N LYS A 464 -29.84 49.81 21.34
CA LYS A 464 -29.06 50.73 22.21
C LYS A 464 -28.45 50.26 23.55
N ASP A 465 -27.12 50.11 23.46
CA ASP A 465 -26.08 51.02 24.00
C ASP A 465 -25.89 51.12 25.53
N ALA A 466 -24.64 50.87 25.99
CA ALA A 466 -23.91 51.74 26.93
C ALA A 466 -22.53 51.14 27.26
N GLY A 467 -21.52 52.01 27.34
CA GLY A 467 -20.11 51.65 27.47
C GLY A 467 -19.54 51.59 28.91
N LYS A 468 -18.34 51.00 28.96
CA LYS A 468 -17.07 51.53 29.54
C LYS A 468 -16.83 51.50 31.06
N ALA A 469 -15.70 50.87 31.46
CA ALA A 469 -14.57 51.41 32.28
C ALA A 469 -13.87 50.30 33.13
N THR A 470 -12.60 49.96 32.85
CA THR A 470 -11.32 50.30 33.56
C THR A 470 -10.89 49.41 34.73
N GLY A 471 -9.61 48.96 34.73
CA GLY A 471 -8.86 48.60 35.95
C GLY A 471 -7.75 47.53 35.80
N SER A 472 -6.47 47.94 35.85
CA SER A 472 -5.28 47.13 36.20
C SER A 472 -4.82 47.51 37.64
N PRO A 473 -3.70 47.03 38.29
CA PRO A 473 -2.61 46.10 37.87
C PRO A 473 -1.96 45.15 38.97
N ALA A 474 -0.98 44.34 38.51
CA ALA A 474 0.33 43.95 39.12
C ALA A 474 0.49 42.89 40.25
N LYS A 475 1.34 41.84 40.00
CA LYS A 475 2.69 41.60 40.61
C LYS A 475 3.30 40.21 40.26
N SER A 476 4.62 40.19 40.02
CA SER A 476 5.59 39.06 39.83
C SER A 476 6.11 38.51 41.20
N PRO A 477 7.08 37.53 41.34
CA PRO A 477 8.10 36.97 40.41
C PRO A 477 8.38 35.42 40.47
N SER A 478 9.33 34.93 39.63
CA SER A 478 9.81 33.54 39.40
C SER A 478 10.70 32.91 40.51
N PRO A 479 11.14 31.62 40.42
CA PRO A 479 12.31 31.21 39.63
C PRO A 479 12.27 29.79 38.98
N ALA A 480 13.35 29.47 38.25
CA ALA A 480 13.51 28.47 37.19
C ALA A 480 13.96 27.05 37.61
N ILE A 481 13.65 26.03 36.78
CA ILE A 481 14.45 24.79 36.58
C ILE A 481 14.41 24.38 35.10
N LYS A 482 15.58 24.02 34.55
CA LYS A 482 15.84 23.60 33.16
C LYS A 482 15.62 22.10 32.95
N SER A 483 15.18 21.70 31.75
CA SER A 483 15.25 20.32 31.23
C SER A 483 15.21 20.33 29.68
N PRO A 484 15.66 19.24 29.01
CA PRO A 484 16.53 19.32 27.82
C PRO A 484 15.80 19.37 26.47
N VAL A 485 16.56 19.81 25.47
CA VAL A 485 16.19 20.04 24.07
C VAL A 485 15.85 18.73 23.34
N SER A 486 14.62 18.63 22.83
CA SER A 486 14.18 17.63 21.86
C SER A 486 14.68 17.98 20.45
N PRO A 487 15.03 16.99 19.59
CA PRO A 487 15.42 17.24 18.20
C PRO A 487 14.24 17.74 17.36
N PRO A 488 14.48 18.58 16.33
CA PRO A 488 13.39 19.16 15.56
C PRO A 488 12.67 18.09 14.74
N ALA A 489 11.34 18.09 14.85
CA ALA A 489 10.43 17.24 14.10
C ALA A 489 10.68 17.35 12.59
N SER A 490 10.93 16.20 11.96
CA SER A 490 11.02 16.03 10.52
C SER A 490 9.64 16.22 9.90
N THR A 491 9.46 17.30 9.15
CA THR A 491 8.24 17.57 8.40
C THR A 491 8.11 16.65 7.19
N THR A 492 7.02 15.90 7.17
CA THR A 492 6.54 15.06 6.07
C THR A 492 6.49 15.85 4.74
N PRO A 493 7.02 15.34 3.62
CA PRO A 493 6.89 16.03 2.34
C PRO A 493 5.53 15.72 1.70
N SER A 494 4.57 16.62 1.89
CA SER A 494 3.43 16.78 0.97
C SER A 494 3.96 17.17 -0.42
N GLY A 495 3.41 16.56 -1.47
CA GLY A 495 3.81 16.71 -2.88
C GLY A 495 3.55 18.09 -3.48
N THR A 496 4.12 19.14 -2.92
CA THR A 496 4.27 20.46 -3.54
C THR A 496 5.75 20.85 -3.49
N HIS A 497 6.32 21.21 -4.63
CA HIS A 497 7.72 21.67 -4.69
C HIS A 497 7.95 22.80 -3.68
N ARG A 498 9.04 22.70 -2.90
CA ARG A 498 9.47 23.77 -1.99
C ARG A 498 9.69 25.06 -2.79
N LYS A 499 9.07 26.16 -2.36
CA LYS A 499 9.19 27.46 -3.02
C LYS A 499 10.34 28.24 -2.41
N TYR A 500 11.15 28.87 -3.25
CA TYR A 500 12.29 29.67 -2.82
C TYR A 500 12.25 31.05 -3.49
N ALA A 501 12.63 32.09 -2.74
CA ALA A 501 12.94 33.40 -3.27
C ALA A 501 14.46 33.49 -3.44
N LEU A 502 14.94 33.72 -4.67
CA LEU A 502 16.37 33.93 -4.90
C LEU A 502 16.81 35.27 -4.31
N HIS A 503 18.02 35.31 -3.75
CA HIS A 503 18.62 36.55 -3.29
C HIS A 503 18.82 37.51 -4.47
N ARG A 504 18.64 38.82 -4.22
CA ARG A 504 18.60 39.86 -5.26
C ARG A 504 19.80 39.84 -6.20
N GLN A 505 21.01 39.66 -5.66
CA GLN A 505 22.24 39.62 -6.47
C GLN A 505 22.27 38.41 -7.41
N ILE A 506 21.85 37.24 -6.93
CA ILE A 506 21.77 36.01 -7.74
C ILE A 506 20.71 36.17 -8.83
N TRP A 507 19.55 36.75 -8.49
CA TRP A 507 18.51 37.07 -9.45
C TRP A 507 18.99 38.01 -10.56
N ASP A 508 19.67 39.09 -10.20
CA ASP A 508 20.17 40.08 -11.18
C ASP A 508 21.21 39.44 -12.13
N MET A 509 22.12 38.62 -11.61
CA MET A 509 23.05 37.84 -12.43
C MET A 509 22.32 36.93 -13.42
N ARG A 510 21.28 36.20 -12.97
CA ARG A 510 20.48 35.33 -13.84
C ARG A 510 19.76 36.09 -14.94
N ARG A 511 19.19 37.26 -14.63
CA ARG A 511 18.56 38.11 -15.64
C ARG A 511 19.55 38.61 -16.69
N MET A 512 20.79 38.93 -16.29
CA MET A 512 21.83 39.32 -17.25
C MET A 512 22.23 38.16 -18.15
N GLU A 513 22.39 36.95 -17.61
CA GLU A 513 22.67 35.74 -18.41
C GLU A 513 21.55 35.47 -19.44
N MET A 514 20.28 35.57 -19.02
CA MET A 514 19.14 35.37 -19.91
C MET A 514 19.11 36.41 -21.04
N ARG A 515 19.28 37.70 -20.72
CA ARG A 515 19.38 38.76 -21.73
C ARG A 515 20.51 38.52 -22.71
N LYS A 516 21.67 38.05 -22.23
CA LYS A 516 22.83 37.73 -23.08
C LYS A 516 22.51 36.55 -24.01
N LYS A 517 21.82 35.52 -23.53
CA LYS A 517 21.37 34.39 -24.36
C LYS A 517 20.39 34.83 -25.43
N ASP A 518 19.39 35.64 -25.08
CA ASP A 518 18.40 36.16 -26.01
C ASP A 518 19.04 37.04 -27.09
N HIS A 519 19.96 37.92 -26.69
CA HIS A 519 20.73 38.74 -27.63
C HIS A 519 21.56 37.86 -28.58
N THR A 520 22.23 36.82 -28.06
CA THR A 520 23.03 35.89 -28.87
C THR A 520 22.14 35.09 -29.84
N ALA A 521 20.96 34.66 -29.41
CA ALA A 521 20.00 33.95 -30.26
C ALA A 521 19.50 34.86 -31.38
N ARG A 522 19.09 36.10 -31.06
CA ARG A 522 18.67 37.11 -32.05
C ARG A 522 19.79 37.47 -33.03
N ALA A 523 21.01 37.64 -32.55
CA ALA A 523 22.17 37.91 -33.41
C ALA A 523 22.45 36.75 -34.38
N LYS A 524 22.29 35.49 -33.94
CA LYS A 524 22.39 34.31 -34.81
C LYS A 524 21.29 34.25 -35.86
N GLU A 525 20.08 34.69 -35.55
CA GLU A 525 19.00 34.75 -36.54
C GLU A 525 19.22 35.85 -37.58
N VAL A 526 19.65 37.04 -37.17
CA VAL A 526 20.00 38.14 -38.09
C VAL A 526 21.18 37.74 -39.00
N GLY A 527 22.15 37.00 -38.48
CA GLY A 527 23.30 36.52 -39.26
C GLY A 527 22.97 35.48 -40.34
N LYS A 528 21.80 34.82 -40.29
CA LYS A 528 21.36 33.89 -41.35
C LYS A 528 20.96 34.59 -42.65
N GLY A 529 20.71 35.91 -42.60
CA GLY A 529 20.31 36.72 -43.76
C GLY A 529 21.44 37.57 -44.37
N MET A 530 22.66 37.49 -43.85
CA MET A 530 23.78 38.27 -44.38
C MET A 530 24.50 37.53 -45.52
N PRO A 531 24.87 38.21 -46.62
CA PRO A 531 25.61 37.59 -47.71
C PRO A 531 26.96 37.07 -47.20
N GLN A 532 27.25 35.79 -47.47
CA GLN A 532 28.55 35.22 -47.14
C GLN A 532 29.63 35.89 -48.00
N VAL A 533 30.75 36.25 -47.37
CA VAL A 533 31.94 36.77 -48.07
C VAL A 533 32.35 35.75 -49.13
N PRO A 534 32.42 36.13 -50.43
CA PRO A 534 32.87 35.23 -51.48
C PRO A 534 34.26 34.70 -51.14
N ARG A 535 34.37 33.39 -50.95
CA ARG A 535 35.69 32.75 -50.85
C ARG A 535 36.26 32.71 -52.27
N GLY A 536 37.00 33.77 -52.62
CA GLY A 536 37.76 33.82 -53.86
C GLY A 536 38.74 32.65 -53.89
N ALA A 537 38.70 31.88 -54.98
CA ALA A 537 39.69 30.86 -55.27
C ALA A 537 41.00 31.57 -55.65
N PHE A 538 42.00 31.44 -54.79
CA PHE A 538 43.41 31.56 -55.13
C PHE A 538 44.13 30.34 -54.59
#